data_AF-A0A963AVH5-F1
#
_entry.id   AF-A0A963AVH5-F1
#
_cell.length_a   1.000
_cell.length_b   1.000
_cell.length_c   1.000
_cell.angle_alpha   90.00
_cell.angle_beta   90.00
_cell.angle_gamma   90.00
#
_symmetry.space_group_name_H-M   'P 1'
#
loop_
_entity.id
_entity.type
_entity.pdbx_description
1 polymer ?
#
loop_
_entity_poly.entity_id
_entity_poly.type
_entity_poly.pdbx_seq_one_letter_code
_entity_poly.pdbx_strand_id
1 'polypeptide(L)'
;MKVLVAGLPKTATTAVFTMVRDAMAAAGEAPETVFEPGGVTVGEQSVTLHLGGREISLHDPMLVKVIVHGAMNAAALEPALTAFDHAVLLVRDPRDWIISRYLYSWYRKHQPVAKFYRRAVRLVRRKEAAPVSLPFFRLLAAGNASGRDLGEEIVPAYAELRQLLTMAGAGAFVMRYEDFVAGRIEVLSAHLGLDLSADVRVDDSVARVARSRSSANWRKWFTPADVEFFSPRIDPILRACGYDADDWRLDETPVLDPRTGSGYMQRLYEGDWSGRPAGWRSVWRRLATGRG
;
A
#
# COMPACT_ATOMS: atom_id res chain seq x y z
N MET A 1 21.34 -6.44 9.21
CA MET A 1 20.48 -7.30 8.37
C MET A 1 19.93 -6.56 7.16
N LYS A 2 19.51 -7.30 6.13
CA LYS A 2 18.75 -6.85 4.96
C LYS A 2 17.27 -7.17 5.17
N VAL A 3 16.44 -6.14 5.17
CA VAL A 3 14.99 -6.30 5.32
C VAL A 3 14.27 -5.75 4.10
N LEU A 4 13.34 -6.53 3.56
CA LEU A 4 12.39 -6.11 2.54
C LEU A 4 11.02 -5.85 3.18
N VAL A 5 10.42 -4.71 2.87
CA VAL A 5 9.02 -4.39 3.17
C VAL A 5 8.28 -4.18 1.84
N ALA A 6 7.45 -5.14 1.45
CA ALA A 6 6.75 -5.12 0.17
C ALA A 6 5.23 -5.28 0.33
N GLY A 7 4.48 -4.75 -0.63
CA GLY A 7 3.03 -4.94 -0.69
C GLY A 7 2.38 -4.04 -1.72
N LEU A 8 1.06 -4.14 -1.88
CA LEU A 8 0.31 -3.24 -2.74
C LEU A 8 0.29 -1.81 -2.19
N PRO A 9 0.04 -0.78 -3.02
CA PRO A 9 -0.23 0.54 -2.48
C PRO A 9 -1.42 0.45 -1.50
N LYS A 10 -1.42 1.27 -0.44
CA LYS A 10 -2.50 1.32 0.56
C LYS A 10 -2.58 0.10 1.53
N THR A 11 -1.54 -0.71 1.64
CA THR A 11 -1.41 -1.77 2.67
C THR A 11 -0.57 -1.36 3.89
N ALA A 12 -0.21 -0.07 4.00
CA ALA A 12 0.64 0.50 5.05
C ALA A 12 2.15 0.18 4.97
N THR A 13 2.66 -0.24 3.81
CA THR A 13 4.10 -0.49 3.58
C THR A 13 5.02 0.64 4.06
N THR A 14 4.65 1.91 3.83
CA THR A 14 5.45 3.05 4.31
C THR A 14 5.49 3.17 5.84
N ALA A 15 4.38 2.88 6.52
CA ALA A 15 4.34 2.96 7.98
C ALA A 15 5.17 1.84 8.60
N VAL A 16 5.00 0.61 8.12
CA VAL A 16 5.80 -0.53 8.55
C VAL A 16 7.29 -0.34 8.23
N PHE A 17 7.63 0.16 7.05
CA PHE A 17 9.01 0.51 6.72
C PHE A 17 9.62 1.53 7.69
N THR A 18 8.85 2.56 8.06
CA THR A 18 9.30 3.58 9.02
C THR A 18 9.54 2.95 10.40
N MET A 19 8.60 2.11 10.86
CA MET A 19 8.71 1.37 12.11
C MET A 19 9.95 0.48 12.17
N VAL A 20 10.18 -0.30 11.12
CA VAL A 20 11.34 -1.20 11.04
C VAL A 20 12.63 -0.40 11.00
N ARG A 21 12.70 0.67 10.21
CA ARG A 21 13.87 1.56 10.16
C ARG A 21 14.23 2.08 11.55
N ASP A 22 13.23 2.60 12.27
CA ASP A 22 13.45 3.23 13.57
C ASP A 22 13.87 2.19 14.62
N ALA A 23 13.31 0.98 14.56
CA ALA A 23 13.71 -0.13 15.43
C ALA A 23 15.12 -0.67 15.11
N MET A 24 15.49 -0.77 13.83
CA MET A 24 16.87 -1.10 13.44
C MET A 24 17.85 -0.07 14.01
N ALA A 25 17.55 1.23 13.83
CA ALA A 25 18.38 2.31 14.35
C ALA A 25 18.51 2.26 15.88
N ALA A 26 17.43 1.96 16.59
CA ALA A 26 17.44 1.78 18.04
C ALA A 26 18.28 0.56 18.49
N ALA A 27 18.32 -0.50 17.67
CA ALA A 27 19.17 -1.67 17.89
C ALA A 27 20.65 -1.45 17.50
N GLY A 28 21.03 -0.24 17.08
CA GLY A 28 22.39 0.09 16.65
C GLY A 28 22.69 -0.26 15.19
N GLU A 29 21.70 -0.71 14.41
CA GLU A 29 21.81 -0.88 12.97
C GLU A 29 21.31 0.39 12.27
N ALA A 30 22.17 1.19 11.65
CA ALA A 30 21.74 2.33 10.84
C ALA A 30 21.61 1.90 9.36
N PRO A 31 20.46 1.37 8.89
CA PRO A 31 20.36 0.80 7.55
C PRO A 31 20.47 1.88 6.47
N GLU A 32 21.13 1.56 5.36
CA GLU A 32 20.86 2.27 4.11
C GLU A 32 19.40 1.99 3.72
N THR A 33 18.64 3.05 3.43
CA THR A 33 17.22 2.92 3.10
C THR A 33 16.97 3.14 1.61
N VAL A 34 16.41 2.15 0.92
CA VAL A 34 16.01 2.25 -0.48
C VAL A 34 14.48 2.26 -0.59
N PHE A 35 13.91 3.34 -1.12
CA PHE A 35 12.46 3.53 -1.17
C PHE A 35 11.96 3.46 -2.61
N GLU A 36 11.12 2.46 -2.91
CA GLU A 36 10.49 2.23 -4.21
C GLU A 36 11.50 2.22 -5.37
N PRO A 37 12.47 1.27 -5.39
CA PRO A 37 13.33 1.08 -6.56
C PRO A 37 12.48 0.84 -7.82
N GLY A 38 12.96 1.30 -8.96
CA GLY A 38 12.31 1.15 -10.26
C GLY A 38 12.62 -0.18 -10.97
N GLY A 39 13.49 -1.02 -10.40
CA GLY A 39 13.86 -2.31 -10.94
C GLY A 39 14.81 -3.07 -10.01
N VAL A 40 15.00 -4.35 -10.32
CA VAL A 40 15.93 -5.24 -9.63
C VAL A 40 16.59 -6.16 -10.66
N THR A 41 17.88 -6.39 -10.48
CA THR A 41 18.68 -7.36 -11.26
C THR A 41 19.26 -8.37 -10.27
N VAL A 42 19.08 -9.66 -10.57
CA VAL A 42 19.63 -10.76 -9.78
C VAL A 42 20.77 -11.39 -10.58
N GLY A 43 22.00 -11.25 -10.07
CA GLY A 43 23.18 -11.93 -10.56
C GLY A 43 23.46 -13.22 -9.80
N GLU A 44 24.52 -13.94 -10.17
CA GLU A 44 24.87 -15.23 -9.54
C GLU A 44 25.13 -15.14 -8.04
N GLN A 45 25.64 -14.00 -7.56
CA GLN A 45 26.04 -13.80 -6.16
C GLN A 45 25.58 -12.46 -5.58
N SER A 46 24.78 -11.70 -6.31
CA SER A 46 24.39 -10.36 -5.90
C SER A 46 23.00 -9.99 -6.39
N VAL A 47 22.35 -9.12 -5.64
CA VAL A 47 21.10 -8.46 -6.04
C VAL A 47 21.36 -6.96 -6.09
N THR A 48 20.98 -6.34 -7.20
CA THR A 48 21.16 -4.91 -7.46
C THR A 48 19.80 -4.25 -7.66
N LEU A 49 19.55 -3.17 -6.92
CA LEU A 49 18.36 -2.33 -7.01
C LEU A 49 18.63 -1.14 -7.93
N HIS A 50 17.64 -0.79 -8.76
CA HIS A 50 17.75 0.29 -9.72
C HIS A 50 16.90 1.47 -9.24
N LEU A 51 17.51 2.60 -8.88
CA LEU A 51 16.80 3.77 -8.36
C LEU A 51 17.30 5.05 -9.01
N GLY A 52 16.44 5.69 -9.82
CA GLY A 52 16.74 7.01 -10.41
C GLY A 52 18.01 7.02 -11.29
N GLY A 53 18.26 5.93 -12.03
CA GLY A 53 19.45 5.76 -12.86
C GLY A 53 20.71 5.30 -12.11
N ARG A 54 20.60 5.01 -10.81
CA ARG A 54 21.67 4.43 -10.00
C ARG A 54 21.44 2.95 -9.77
N GLU A 55 22.52 2.20 -9.69
CA GLU A 55 22.56 0.81 -9.26
C GLU A 55 23.05 0.74 -7.81
N ILE A 56 22.34 0.00 -6.97
CA ILE A 56 22.62 -0.14 -5.54
C ILE A 56 22.62 -1.64 -5.21
N SER A 57 23.79 -2.21 -4.93
CA SER A 57 23.89 -3.60 -4.50
C SER A 57 23.38 -3.77 -3.07
N LEU A 58 22.62 -4.83 -2.82
CA LEU A 58 22.19 -5.19 -1.46
C LEU A 58 23.42 -5.43 -0.57
N HIS A 59 23.41 -4.87 0.62
CA HIS A 59 24.44 -5.03 1.63
C HIS A 59 23.84 -4.87 3.03
N ASP A 60 24.59 -5.25 4.06
CA ASP A 60 24.17 -5.14 5.45
C ASP A 60 24.75 -3.87 6.11
N PRO A 61 23.98 -3.12 6.91
CA PRO A 61 22.52 -3.17 7.08
C PRO A 61 21.77 -2.41 5.97
N MET A 62 20.67 -2.96 5.46
CA MET A 62 19.83 -2.29 4.46
C MET A 62 18.34 -2.57 4.68
N LEU A 63 17.52 -1.55 4.41
CA LEU A 63 16.07 -1.64 4.46
C LEU A 63 15.47 -1.16 3.14
N VAL A 64 14.69 -2.02 2.49
CA VAL A 64 14.12 -1.76 1.17
C VAL A 64 12.60 -1.74 1.27
N LYS A 65 11.97 -0.69 0.73
CA LYS A 65 10.51 -0.65 0.55
C LYS A 65 10.16 -0.84 -0.91
N VAL A 66 9.23 -1.76 -1.20
CA VAL A 66 8.70 -1.96 -2.55
C VAL A 66 7.17 -1.84 -2.56
N ILE A 67 6.65 -1.19 -3.60
CA ILE A 67 5.25 -1.35 -3.99
C ILE A 67 5.20 -2.37 -5.12
N VAL A 68 4.44 -3.45 -4.93
CA VAL A 68 4.35 -4.55 -5.89
C VAL A 68 3.47 -4.11 -7.06
N HIS A 69 4.08 -3.51 -8.09
CA HIS A 69 3.41 -3.04 -9.30
C HIS A 69 4.43 -2.71 -10.40
N GLY A 70 4.03 -2.85 -11.66
CA GLY A 70 4.84 -2.45 -12.81
C GLY A 70 6.17 -3.21 -12.88
N ALA A 71 7.29 -2.49 -12.89
CA ALA A 71 8.62 -3.09 -12.98
C ALA A 71 9.05 -3.86 -11.72
N MET A 72 8.44 -3.57 -10.56
CA MET A 72 8.64 -4.31 -9.31
C MET A 72 7.45 -5.24 -9.08
N ASN A 73 7.22 -6.18 -10.00
CA ASN A 73 6.15 -7.17 -9.92
C ASN A 73 6.62 -8.46 -9.23
N ALA A 74 5.75 -9.48 -9.14
CA ALA A 74 6.09 -10.72 -8.46
C ALA A 74 7.29 -11.43 -9.10
N ALA A 75 7.32 -11.49 -10.43
CA ALA A 75 8.39 -12.16 -11.19
C ALA A 75 9.75 -11.47 -11.01
N ALA A 76 9.79 -10.13 -10.91
CA ALA A 76 11.02 -9.39 -10.67
C ALA A 76 11.52 -9.59 -9.23
N LEU A 77 10.61 -9.61 -8.25
CA LEU A 77 10.96 -9.70 -6.83
C LEU A 77 11.33 -11.11 -6.37
N GLU A 78 10.68 -12.14 -6.91
CA GLU A 78 10.85 -13.51 -6.41
C GLU A 78 12.30 -13.98 -6.37
N PRO A 79 13.11 -13.83 -7.44
CA PRO A 79 14.49 -14.28 -7.40
C PRO A 79 15.35 -13.51 -6.39
N ALA A 80 14.91 -12.30 -6.01
CA ALA A 80 15.59 -11.44 -5.05
C ALA A 80 15.18 -11.70 -3.60
N LEU A 81 14.06 -12.40 -3.33
CA LEU A 81 13.55 -12.59 -1.96
C LEU A 81 14.55 -13.29 -1.05
N THR A 82 15.29 -14.26 -1.58
CA THR A 82 16.29 -15.05 -0.82
C THR A 82 17.53 -14.26 -0.45
N ALA A 83 17.75 -13.08 -1.05
CA ALA A 83 18.87 -12.20 -0.72
C ALA A 83 18.59 -11.30 0.49
N PHE A 84 17.35 -11.30 1.00
CA PHE A 84 16.98 -10.62 2.23
C PHE A 84 16.99 -11.60 3.40
N ASP A 85 17.47 -11.14 4.56
CA ASP A 85 17.40 -11.93 5.79
C ASP A 85 15.95 -12.03 6.28
N HIS A 86 15.18 -10.95 6.06
CA HIS A 86 13.75 -10.90 6.34
C HIS A 86 12.95 -10.25 5.21
N ALA A 87 11.83 -10.85 4.86
CA ALA A 87 10.85 -10.28 3.94
C ALA A 87 9.49 -10.13 4.62
N VAL A 88 9.00 -8.90 4.70
CA VAL A 88 7.69 -8.53 5.26
C VAL A 88 6.76 -8.20 4.11
N LEU A 89 5.80 -9.08 3.83
CA LEU A 89 4.79 -8.92 2.79
C LEU A 89 3.48 -8.42 3.39
N LEU A 90 3.04 -7.24 2.99
CA LEU A 90 1.83 -6.62 3.51
C LEU A 90 0.64 -6.90 2.60
N VAL A 91 -0.38 -7.51 3.19
CA VAL A 91 -1.70 -7.72 2.59
C VAL A 91 -2.73 -6.82 3.26
N ARG A 92 -3.82 -6.56 2.55
CA ARG A 92 -5.00 -5.87 3.09
C ARG A 92 -6.23 -6.54 2.51
N ASP A 93 -7.33 -6.54 3.26
CA ASP A 93 -8.60 -7.07 2.77
C ASP A 93 -8.89 -6.46 1.37
N PRO A 94 -8.92 -7.29 0.30
CA PRO A 94 -9.20 -6.87 -1.07
C PRO A 94 -10.42 -5.95 -1.19
N ARG A 95 -11.46 -6.21 -0.40
CA ARG A 95 -12.71 -5.43 -0.43
C ARG A 95 -12.47 -3.99 0.04
N ASP A 96 -11.74 -3.81 1.14
CA ASP A 96 -11.37 -2.49 1.66
C ASP A 96 -10.30 -1.78 0.83
N TRP A 97 -9.40 -2.57 0.24
CA TRP A 97 -8.35 -2.05 -0.63
C TRP A 97 -8.94 -1.42 -1.90
N ILE A 98 -9.91 -2.06 -2.54
CA ILE A 98 -10.59 -1.55 -3.75
C ILE A 98 -11.11 -0.12 -3.52
N ILE A 99 -11.79 0.10 -2.39
CA ILE A 99 -12.33 1.41 -2.01
C ILE A 99 -11.20 2.41 -1.81
N SER A 100 -10.17 2.01 -1.05
CA SER A 100 -9.01 2.88 -0.76
C SER A 100 -8.22 3.24 -2.02
N ARG A 101 -8.07 2.31 -2.96
CA ARG A 101 -7.38 2.48 -4.23
C ARG A 101 -8.13 3.43 -5.16
N TYR A 102 -9.45 3.29 -5.24
CA TYR A 102 -10.31 4.20 -6.01
C TYR A 102 -10.24 5.64 -5.47
N LEU A 103 -10.49 5.83 -4.17
CA LEU A 103 -10.50 7.17 -3.58
C LEU A 103 -9.12 7.83 -3.66
N TYR A 104 -8.04 7.07 -3.48
CA TYR A 104 -6.66 7.60 -3.59
C TYR A 104 -6.23 7.88 -5.03
N SER A 105 -6.89 7.32 -6.05
CA SER A 105 -6.53 7.55 -7.45
C SER A 105 -6.56 9.04 -7.83
N TRP A 106 -7.38 9.84 -7.13
CA TRP A 106 -7.58 11.28 -7.34
C TRP A 106 -6.52 12.18 -6.70
N TYR A 107 -5.43 11.61 -6.18
CA TYR A 107 -4.32 12.40 -5.68
C TYR A 107 -3.71 13.27 -6.78
N ARG A 108 -3.53 14.58 -6.50
CA ARG A 108 -3.05 15.57 -7.48
C ARG A 108 -1.76 15.20 -8.23
N LYS A 109 -0.84 14.45 -7.60
CA LYS A 109 0.41 14.02 -8.27
C LYS A 109 0.18 12.95 -9.34
N HIS A 110 -0.97 12.29 -9.35
CA HIS A 110 -1.41 11.46 -10.48
C HIS A 110 -1.99 12.29 -11.63
N GLN A 111 -1.99 13.62 -11.51
CA GLN A 111 -2.49 14.56 -12.52
C GLN A 111 -3.92 14.23 -13.00
N PRO A 112 -4.90 14.12 -12.07
CA PRO A 112 -6.27 13.76 -12.42
C PRO A 112 -6.91 14.78 -13.37
N VAL A 113 -7.58 14.29 -14.41
CA VAL A 113 -8.35 15.12 -15.33
C VAL A 113 -9.57 15.69 -14.60
N ALA A 114 -9.67 17.02 -14.55
CA ALA A 114 -10.70 17.74 -13.78
C ALA A 114 -12.14 17.29 -14.10
N LYS A 115 -12.44 16.96 -15.37
CA LYS A 115 -13.76 16.44 -15.78
C LYS A 115 -14.08 15.11 -15.08
N PHE A 116 -13.14 14.17 -15.03
CA PHE A 116 -13.33 12.87 -14.39
C PHE A 116 -13.40 13.00 -12.88
N TYR A 117 -12.56 13.86 -12.28
CA TYR A 117 -12.61 14.14 -10.85
C TYR A 117 -13.99 14.69 -10.42
N ARG A 118 -14.53 15.70 -11.14
CA ARG A 118 -15.86 16.27 -10.84
C ARG A 118 -16.98 15.23 -10.97
N ARG A 119 -16.88 14.32 -11.95
CA ARG A 119 -17.83 13.21 -12.09
C ARG A 119 -17.72 12.24 -10.91
N ALA A 120 -16.52 11.84 -10.54
CA ALA A 120 -16.27 10.91 -9.44
C ALA A 120 -16.76 11.46 -8.10
N VAL A 121 -16.43 12.72 -7.76
CA VAL A 121 -16.93 13.35 -6.52
C VAL A 121 -18.46 13.39 -6.48
N ARG A 122 -19.12 13.68 -7.60
CA ARG A 122 -20.59 13.66 -7.69
C ARG A 122 -21.16 12.27 -7.41
N LEU A 123 -20.56 11.23 -7.98
CA LEU A 123 -21.00 9.85 -7.78
C LEU A 123 -20.76 9.38 -6.34
N VAL A 124 -19.60 9.72 -5.77
CA VAL A 124 -19.29 9.41 -4.36
C VAL A 124 -20.25 10.12 -3.42
N ARG A 125 -20.55 11.42 -3.64
CA ARG A 125 -21.54 12.15 -2.83
C ARG A 125 -22.95 11.57 -2.96
N ARG A 126 -23.36 11.15 -4.16
CA ARG A 126 -24.64 10.46 -4.36
C ARG A 126 -24.70 9.17 -3.56
N LYS A 127 -23.63 8.39 -3.59
CA LYS A 127 -23.52 7.16 -2.78
C LYS A 127 -23.49 7.47 -1.28
N GLU A 128 -22.78 8.50 -0.83
CA GLU A 128 -22.78 8.90 0.58
C GLU A 128 -24.17 9.26 1.09
N ALA A 129 -24.96 9.99 0.29
CA ALA A 129 -26.33 10.36 0.64
C ALA A 129 -27.31 9.17 0.59
N ALA A 130 -27.04 8.16 -0.25
CA ALA A 130 -27.85 6.96 -0.37
C ALA A 130 -26.97 5.73 -0.67
N PRO A 131 -26.35 5.11 0.35
CA PRO A 131 -25.28 4.12 0.18
C PRO A 131 -25.67 2.88 -0.61
N VAL A 132 -26.93 2.49 -0.53
CA VAL A 132 -27.49 1.33 -1.25
C VAL A 132 -27.87 1.64 -2.70
N SER A 133 -27.98 2.93 -3.09
CA SER A 133 -28.55 3.34 -4.39
C SER A 133 -27.62 3.19 -5.59
N LEU A 134 -26.32 3.02 -5.35
CA LEU A 134 -25.29 2.99 -6.39
C LEU A 134 -24.22 1.96 -6.03
N PRO A 135 -24.11 0.85 -6.76
CA PRO A 135 -23.06 -0.13 -6.56
C PRO A 135 -21.66 0.49 -6.74
N PHE A 136 -20.71 0.10 -5.89
CA PHE A 136 -19.34 0.58 -5.95
C PHE A 136 -18.63 0.25 -7.26
N PHE A 137 -18.87 -0.91 -7.88
CA PHE A 137 -18.25 -1.23 -9.17
C PHE A 137 -18.64 -0.24 -10.28
N ARG A 138 -19.79 0.43 -10.18
CA ARG A 138 -20.19 1.50 -11.11
C ARG A 138 -19.36 2.78 -10.92
N LEU A 139 -18.80 3.02 -9.73
CA LEU A 139 -17.85 4.11 -9.49
C LEU A 139 -16.51 3.81 -10.16
N LEU A 140 -16.07 2.54 -10.11
CA LEU A 140 -14.85 2.08 -10.80
C LEU A 140 -14.97 2.23 -12.32
N ALA A 141 -16.09 1.76 -12.89
CA ALA A 141 -16.39 1.86 -14.32
C ALA A 141 -16.58 3.30 -14.81
N ALA A 142 -16.90 4.24 -13.91
CA ALA A 142 -16.96 5.66 -14.25
C ALA A 142 -15.57 6.29 -14.49
N GLY A 143 -14.50 5.55 -14.19
CA GLY A 143 -13.13 5.89 -14.48
C GLY A 143 -12.33 6.36 -13.26
N ASN A 144 -11.01 6.31 -13.39
CA ASN A 144 -10.03 6.87 -12.45
C ASN A 144 -9.55 8.27 -12.87
N ALA A 145 -8.45 8.74 -12.27
CA ALA A 145 -7.78 10.01 -12.60
C ALA A 145 -7.54 10.26 -14.10
N SER A 146 -7.31 9.20 -14.88
CA SER A 146 -7.08 9.25 -16.34
C SER A 146 -8.30 8.80 -17.15
N GLY A 147 -9.43 8.51 -16.51
CA GLY A 147 -10.66 8.04 -17.16
C GLY A 147 -10.69 6.54 -17.48
N ARG A 148 -9.68 5.77 -17.05
CA ARG A 148 -9.65 4.32 -17.25
C ARG A 148 -10.53 3.60 -16.23
N ASP A 149 -11.17 2.52 -16.67
CA ASP A 149 -11.91 1.64 -15.77
C ASP A 149 -10.96 1.00 -14.77
N LEU A 150 -11.13 1.34 -13.48
CA LEU A 150 -10.29 0.79 -12.42
C LEU A 150 -10.70 -0.65 -12.06
N GLY A 151 -11.91 -1.08 -12.44
CA GLY A 151 -12.41 -2.45 -12.28
C GLY A 151 -11.48 -3.47 -12.95
N GLU A 152 -11.03 -3.14 -14.16
CA GLU A 152 -10.11 -3.97 -14.94
C GLU A 152 -8.69 -4.03 -14.35
N GLU A 153 -8.29 -3.05 -13.54
CA GLU A 153 -6.95 -3.00 -12.92
C GLU A 153 -6.89 -3.75 -11.57
N ILE A 154 -8.02 -4.01 -10.92
CA ILE A 154 -8.06 -4.56 -9.54
C ILE A 154 -7.63 -6.03 -9.49
N VAL A 155 -8.17 -6.87 -10.37
CA VAL A 155 -7.89 -8.31 -10.37
C VAL A 155 -6.42 -8.58 -10.74
N PRO A 156 -5.84 -7.97 -11.79
CA PRO A 156 -4.43 -8.14 -12.10
C PRO A 156 -3.51 -7.68 -10.97
N ALA A 157 -3.79 -6.54 -10.33
CA ALA A 157 -2.96 -6.03 -9.23
C ALA A 157 -2.90 -7.01 -8.04
N TYR A 158 -4.02 -7.62 -7.68
CA TYR A 158 -4.03 -8.63 -6.62
C TYR A 158 -3.50 -9.99 -7.07
N ALA A 159 -3.60 -10.33 -8.36
CA ALA A 159 -2.98 -11.54 -8.90
C ALA A 159 -1.46 -11.50 -8.74
N GLU A 160 -0.83 -10.34 -8.97
CA GLU A 160 0.60 -10.12 -8.70
C GLU A 160 0.94 -10.35 -7.23
N LEU A 161 0.18 -9.74 -6.30
CA LEU A 161 0.41 -9.95 -4.87
C LEU A 161 0.24 -11.43 -4.49
N ARG A 162 -0.79 -12.10 -5.02
CA ARG A 162 -1.06 -13.52 -4.80
C ARG A 162 0.11 -14.38 -5.29
N GLN A 163 0.65 -14.08 -6.47
CA GLN A 163 1.79 -14.79 -7.02
C GLN A 163 3.01 -14.61 -6.10
N LEU A 164 3.29 -13.39 -5.67
CA LEU A 164 4.41 -13.12 -4.75
C LEU A 164 4.24 -13.86 -3.41
N LEU A 165 3.04 -13.85 -2.83
CA LEU A 165 2.74 -14.60 -1.59
C LEU A 165 2.94 -16.11 -1.76
N THR A 166 2.55 -16.65 -2.92
CA THR A 166 2.68 -18.08 -3.22
C THR A 166 4.16 -18.46 -3.36
N MET A 167 4.92 -17.62 -4.05
CA MET A 167 6.34 -17.84 -4.31
C MET A 167 7.23 -17.65 -3.09
N ALA A 168 6.92 -16.67 -2.24
CA ALA A 168 7.70 -16.39 -1.04
C ALA A 168 7.69 -17.54 -0.02
N GLY A 169 6.69 -18.43 -0.10
CA GLY A 169 6.59 -19.63 0.72
C GLY A 169 6.64 -19.32 2.22
N ALA A 170 7.24 -20.22 2.99
CA ALA A 170 7.39 -20.07 4.45
C ALA A 170 8.48 -19.07 4.87
N GLY A 171 9.28 -18.55 3.94
CA GLY A 171 10.41 -17.66 4.24
C GLY A 171 10.00 -16.20 4.49
N ALA A 172 8.83 -15.78 3.98
CA ALA A 172 8.33 -14.43 4.19
C ALA A 172 7.29 -14.35 5.31
N PHE A 173 7.35 -13.25 6.06
CA PHE A 173 6.31 -12.90 7.02
C PHE A 173 5.18 -12.14 6.34
N VAL A 174 3.96 -12.66 6.42
CA VAL A 174 2.78 -12.00 5.90
C VAL A 174 2.11 -11.19 7.00
N MET A 175 2.09 -9.86 6.84
CA MET A 175 1.42 -8.94 7.76
C MET A 175 0.11 -8.46 7.15
N ARG A 176 -1.01 -8.59 7.89
CA ARG A 176 -2.27 -7.98 7.50
C ARG A 176 -2.31 -6.51 7.95
N TYR A 177 -2.81 -5.64 7.09
CA TYR A 177 -3.08 -4.23 7.39
C TYR A 177 -3.94 -4.09 8.65
N GLU A 178 -4.91 -4.98 8.82
CA GLU A 178 -5.86 -5.03 9.92
C GLU A 178 -5.21 -5.37 11.26
N ASP A 179 -4.13 -6.17 11.24
CA ASP A 179 -3.31 -6.46 12.42
C ASP A 179 -2.44 -5.25 12.75
N PHE A 180 -1.81 -4.65 11.74
CA PHE A 180 -1.00 -3.43 11.90
C PHE A 180 -1.80 -2.27 12.51
N VAL A 181 -2.97 -1.93 11.96
CA VAL A 181 -3.77 -0.81 12.49
C VAL A 181 -4.36 -1.09 13.87
N ALA A 182 -4.48 -2.35 14.25
CA ALA A 182 -4.91 -2.75 15.58
C ALA A 182 -3.75 -2.85 16.59
N GLY A 183 -2.52 -2.51 16.18
CA GLY A 183 -1.34 -2.54 17.02
C GLY A 183 -0.80 -3.95 17.30
N ARG A 184 -1.28 -4.98 16.60
CA ARG A 184 -0.81 -6.38 16.75
C ARG A 184 0.50 -6.57 15.98
N ILE A 185 1.61 -6.12 16.57
CA ILE A 185 2.94 -6.09 15.95
C ILE A 185 3.95 -7.03 16.61
N GLU A 186 3.55 -7.75 17.66
CA GLU A 186 4.42 -8.59 18.48
C GLU A 186 4.99 -9.75 17.67
N VAL A 187 4.16 -10.34 16.80
CA VAL A 187 4.60 -11.45 15.92
C VAL A 187 5.60 -10.95 14.88
N LEU A 188 5.42 -9.73 14.37
CA LEU A 188 6.39 -9.11 13.46
C LEU A 188 7.70 -8.79 14.18
N SER A 189 7.62 -8.29 15.42
CA SER A 189 8.78 -8.01 16.28
C SER A 189 9.60 -9.27 16.49
N ALA A 190 8.94 -10.37 16.86
CA ALA A 190 9.58 -11.66 17.04
C ALA A 190 10.18 -12.21 15.74
N HIS A 191 9.50 -12.04 14.60
CA HIS A 191 10.03 -12.46 13.30
C HIS A 191 11.30 -11.71 12.91
N LEU A 192 11.37 -10.40 13.18
CA LEU A 192 12.53 -9.55 12.85
C LEU A 192 13.62 -9.56 13.91
N GLY A 193 13.36 -10.09 15.11
CA GLY A 193 14.28 -9.97 16.25
C GLY A 193 14.49 -8.52 16.71
N LEU A 194 13.51 -7.64 16.47
CA LEU A 194 13.56 -6.21 16.82
C LEU A 194 12.46 -5.84 17.81
N ASP A 195 12.74 -4.87 18.67
CA ASP A 195 11.71 -4.24 19.51
C ASP A 195 10.98 -3.16 18.69
N LEU A 196 9.79 -3.49 18.19
CA LEU A 196 8.98 -2.57 17.38
C LEU A 196 8.01 -1.80 18.28
N SER A 197 7.94 -0.49 18.09
CA SER A 197 6.94 0.35 18.75
C SER A 197 5.68 0.50 17.88
N ALA A 198 4.51 0.33 18.48
CA ALA A 198 3.23 0.60 17.84
C ALA A 198 2.96 2.11 17.64
N ASP A 199 3.71 2.97 18.33
CA ASP A 199 3.62 4.44 18.25
C ASP A 199 4.36 5.02 17.04
N VAL A 200 4.20 4.37 15.87
CA VAL A 200 4.83 4.82 14.63
C VAL A 200 4.22 6.13 14.19
N ARG A 201 4.96 7.22 14.41
CA ARG A 201 4.64 8.53 13.83
C ARG A 201 4.96 8.49 12.34
N VAL A 202 3.92 8.22 11.55
CA VAL A 202 3.98 8.37 10.10
C VAL A 202 4.20 9.85 9.77
N ASP A 203 5.33 10.18 9.15
CA ASP A 203 5.73 11.54 8.74
C ASP A 203 4.57 12.26 8.01
N ASP A 204 4.38 13.55 8.30
CA ASP A 204 3.32 14.38 7.72
C ASP A 204 3.32 14.36 6.18
N SER A 205 4.50 14.19 5.57
CA SER A 205 4.68 14.06 4.12
C SER A 205 3.92 12.87 3.52
N VAL A 206 3.58 11.84 4.31
CA VAL A 206 2.81 10.66 3.90
C VAL A 206 1.46 10.52 4.63
N ALA A 207 1.10 11.47 5.49
CA ALA A 207 -0.19 11.52 6.18
C ALA A 207 -1.39 11.43 5.23
N ARG A 208 -1.28 11.94 3.99
CA ARG A 208 -2.28 11.81 2.91
C ARG A 208 -2.73 10.38 2.64
N VAL A 209 -1.88 9.40 2.95
CA VAL A 209 -2.16 7.98 2.70
C VAL A 209 -3.19 7.46 3.71
N ALA A 210 -3.27 8.03 4.91
CA ALA A 210 -4.27 7.66 5.91
C ALA A 210 -5.66 8.20 5.53
N ARG A 211 -6.69 7.37 5.72
CA ARG A 211 -8.10 7.72 5.42
C ARG A 211 -8.99 7.53 6.64
N SER A 212 -9.20 6.28 7.05
CA SER A 212 -10.09 5.91 8.15
C SER A 212 -9.41 5.10 9.25
N ARG A 213 -8.19 4.57 8.99
CA ARG A 213 -7.45 3.63 9.88
C ARG A 213 -8.33 2.53 10.46
N SER A 214 -9.32 2.07 9.70
CA SER A 214 -10.31 1.07 10.11
C SER A 214 -10.46 0.00 9.04
N SER A 215 -10.84 -1.19 9.49
CA SER A 215 -11.13 -2.38 8.70
C SER A 215 -12.63 -2.59 8.52
N ALA A 216 -13.00 -3.51 7.62
CA ALA A 216 -14.37 -3.88 7.29
C ALA A 216 -15.26 -2.72 6.83
N ASN A 217 -14.67 -1.63 6.32
CA ASN A 217 -15.46 -0.50 5.81
C ASN A 217 -16.22 -0.90 4.54
N TRP A 218 -15.72 -1.88 3.80
CA TRP A 218 -16.39 -2.42 2.61
C TRP A 218 -17.84 -2.82 2.85
N ARG A 219 -18.21 -3.29 4.05
CA ARG A 219 -19.59 -3.66 4.40
C ARG A 219 -20.59 -2.51 4.27
N LYS A 220 -20.13 -1.27 4.47
CA LYS A 220 -20.92 -0.04 4.32
C LYS A 220 -20.94 0.49 2.89
N TRP A 221 -19.87 0.21 2.15
CA TRP A 221 -19.67 0.73 0.79
C TRP A 221 -20.24 -0.20 -0.27
N PHE A 222 -20.30 -1.50 -0.03
CA PHE A 222 -20.81 -2.44 -1.00
C PHE A 222 -22.33 -2.59 -0.91
N THR A 223 -22.92 -2.92 -2.05
CA THR A 223 -24.32 -3.28 -2.23
C THR A 223 -24.42 -4.77 -2.57
N PRO A 224 -25.60 -5.39 -2.55
CA PRO A 224 -25.75 -6.78 -3.01
C PRO A 224 -25.21 -7.01 -4.43
N ALA A 225 -25.40 -6.04 -5.33
CA ALA A 225 -24.85 -6.09 -6.69
C ALA A 225 -23.31 -6.01 -6.71
N ASP A 226 -22.67 -5.39 -5.72
CA ASP A 226 -21.21 -5.44 -5.57
C ASP A 226 -20.74 -6.82 -5.12
N VAL A 227 -21.49 -7.49 -4.24
CA VAL A 227 -21.18 -8.87 -3.83
C VAL A 227 -21.21 -9.80 -5.04
N GLU A 228 -22.29 -9.77 -5.82
CA GLU A 228 -22.41 -10.56 -7.06
C GLU A 228 -21.29 -10.26 -8.07
N PHE A 229 -20.87 -9.00 -8.14
CA PHE A 229 -19.80 -8.59 -9.05
C PHE A 229 -18.41 -9.05 -8.56
N PHE A 230 -18.09 -8.84 -7.28
CA PHE A 230 -16.75 -9.03 -6.76
C PHE A 230 -16.47 -10.45 -6.29
N SER A 231 -17.40 -11.16 -5.65
CA SER A 231 -17.12 -12.48 -5.05
C SER A 231 -16.47 -13.46 -6.03
N PRO A 232 -17.02 -13.74 -7.23
CA PRO A 232 -16.37 -14.70 -8.15
C PRO A 232 -14.98 -14.23 -8.64
N ARG A 233 -14.68 -12.93 -8.55
CA ARG A 233 -13.43 -12.33 -9.04
C ARG A 233 -12.34 -12.26 -7.98
N ILE A 234 -12.70 -12.09 -6.71
CA ILE A 234 -11.75 -11.84 -5.63
C ILE A 234 -11.76 -12.87 -4.51
N ASP A 235 -12.71 -13.81 -4.47
CA ASP A 235 -12.68 -14.92 -3.50
C ASP A 235 -11.37 -15.73 -3.56
N PRO A 236 -10.80 -16.06 -4.74
CA PRO A 236 -9.50 -16.74 -4.78
C PRO A 236 -8.37 -15.92 -4.16
N ILE A 237 -8.46 -14.60 -4.26
CA ILE A 237 -7.48 -13.66 -3.67
C ILE A 237 -7.70 -13.57 -2.15
N LEU A 238 -8.95 -13.49 -1.69
CA LEU A 238 -9.30 -13.47 -0.27
C LEU A 238 -8.72 -14.70 0.44
N ARG A 239 -8.96 -15.90 -0.10
CA ARG A 239 -8.43 -17.15 0.46
C ARG A 239 -6.90 -17.16 0.48
N ALA A 240 -6.26 -16.75 -0.61
CA ALA A 240 -4.80 -16.72 -0.69
C ALA A 240 -4.15 -15.72 0.28
N CYS A 241 -4.86 -14.64 0.64
CA CYS A 241 -4.38 -13.66 1.63
C CYS A 241 -4.83 -13.97 3.06
N GLY A 242 -5.48 -15.12 3.31
CA GLY A 242 -5.92 -15.54 4.64
C GLY A 242 -7.17 -14.81 5.17
N TYR A 243 -8.04 -14.31 4.28
CA TYR A 243 -9.33 -13.75 4.64
C TYR A 243 -10.46 -14.76 4.41
N ASP A 244 -11.54 -14.60 5.19
CA ASP A 244 -12.79 -15.34 4.97
C ASP A 244 -13.45 -14.87 3.65
N ALA A 245 -13.45 -15.76 2.67
CA ALA A 245 -14.03 -15.54 1.35
C ALA A 245 -15.53 -15.85 1.28
N ASP A 246 -16.09 -16.47 2.32
CA ASP A 246 -17.51 -16.79 2.42
C ASP A 246 -18.26 -15.66 3.17
N ASP A 247 -17.54 -14.80 3.89
CA ASP A 247 -18.07 -13.61 4.56
C ASP A 247 -18.33 -12.44 3.61
N TRP A 248 -19.55 -12.34 3.09
CA TRP A 248 -20.03 -11.20 2.30
C TRP A 248 -21.12 -10.39 3.00
N ARG A 249 -21.21 -10.46 4.34
CA ARG A 249 -22.26 -9.79 5.09
C ARG A 249 -22.10 -8.27 5.02
N LEU A 250 -23.11 -7.59 4.48
CA LEU A 250 -23.16 -6.12 4.39
C LEU A 250 -23.77 -5.52 5.66
N ASP A 251 -23.50 -4.24 5.90
CA ASP A 251 -24.19 -3.49 6.97
C ASP A 251 -25.65 -3.24 6.54
N GLU A 252 -26.61 -3.54 7.42
CA GLU A 252 -28.05 -3.41 7.12
C GLU A 252 -28.48 -1.94 6.95
N THR A 253 -27.89 -1.05 7.73
CA THR A 253 -28.14 0.40 7.72
C THR A 253 -26.83 1.15 7.48
N PRO A 254 -26.28 1.10 6.25
CA PRO A 254 -24.96 1.66 5.97
C PRO A 254 -24.99 3.19 6.08
N VAL A 255 -24.03 3.75 6.82
CA VAL A 255 -23.77 5.19 6.88
C VAL A 255 -22.34 5.45 6.43
N LEU A 256 -22.19 6.26 5.39
CA LEU A 256 -20.90 6.63 4.83
C LEU A 256 -20.47 8.00 5.33
N ASP A 257 -19.35 8.08 6.05
CA ASP A 257 -18.79 9.34 6.52
C ASP A 257 -18.13 10.12 5.36
N PRO A 258 -18.68 11.29 4.96
CA PRO A 258 -18.14 12.09 3.87
C PRO A 258 -16.69 12.53 4.09
N ARG A 259 -16.23 12.65 5.34
CA ARG A 259 -14.83 13.01 5.66
C ARG A 259 -13.83 11.98 5.15
N THR A 260 -14.27 10.72 5.06
CA THR A 260 -13.47 9.57 4.62
C THR A 260 -13.77 9.14 3.17
N GLY A 261 -14.77 9.73 2.52
CA GLY A 261 -15.11 9.53 1.11
C GLY A 261 -14.80 10.76 0.26
N SER A 262 -15.81 11.55 -0.11
CA SER A 262 -15.69 12.72 -0.97
C SER A 262 -14.81 13.82 -0.39
N GLY A 263 -14.87 14.05 0.92
CA GLY A 263 -13.98 14.98 1.61
C GLY A 263 -12.52 14.52 1.59
N TYR A 264 -12.27 13.21 1.63
CA TYR A 264 -10.92 12.67 1.45
C TYR A 264 -10.41 12.89 0.01
N MET A 265 -11.24 12.62 -1.00
CA MET A 265 -10.91 12.91 -2.40
C MET A 265 -10.60 14.40 -2.61
N GLN A 266 -11.37 15.29 -1.98
CA GLN A 266 -11.14 16.73 -2.06
C GLN A 266 -9.78 17.13 -1.49
N ARG A 267 -9.42 16.65 -0.30
CA ARG A 267 -8.09 16.90 0.28
C ARG A 267 -6.95 16.35 -0.58
N LEU A 268 -7.16 15.22 -1.27
CA LEU A 268 -6.16 14.64 -2.17
C LEU A 268 -5.97 15.45 -3.47
N TYR A 269 -7.05 16.03 -3.98
CA TYR A 269 -7.05 16.81 -5.22
C TYR A 269 -6.54 18.24 -4.99
N GLU A 270 -7.01 18.89 -3.92
CA GLU A 270 -6.73 20.31 -3.64
C GLU A 270 -5.52 20.50 -2.71
N GLY A 271 -5.23 19.52 -1.85
CA GLY A 271 -4.25 19.69 -0.79
C GLY A 271 -2.84 19.94 -1.30
N ASP A 272 -2.12 20.84 -0.62
CA ASP A 272 -0.69 21.02 -0.82
C ASP A 272 0.12 20.09 0.06
N TRP A 273 0.33 18.87 -0.44
CA TRP A 273 1.16 17.85 0.19
C TRP A 273 2.65 18.04 -0.16
N SER A 274 3.07 19.30 -0.36
CA SER A 274 4.43 19.70 -0.74
C SER A 274 5.41 19.65 0.42
N GLY A 275 4.96 19.26 1.61
CA GLY A 275 5.81 18.83 2.73
C GLY A 275 6.77 17.74 2.23
N ARG A 276 7.94 18.16 1.78
CA ARG A 276 9.09 17.28 1.60
C ARG A 276 9.40 16.76 3.00
N PRO A 277 9.67 15.46 3.19
CA PRO A 277 10.18 14.98 4.47
C PRO A 277 11.34 15.91 4.87
N ALA A 278 11.28 16.46 6.08
CA ALA A 278 12.36 17.25 6.64
C ALA A 278 13.58 16.32 6.77
N GLY A 279 14.39 16.25 5.71
CA GLY A 279 15.46 15.26 5.57
C GLY A 279 15.85 14.92 4.12
N TRP A 280 14.93 15.07 3.15
CA TRP A 280 15.19 14.60 1.77
C TRP A 280 16.27 15.42 1.02
N ARG A 281 16.46 16.70 1.34
CA ARG A 281 17.49 17.56 0.70
C ARG A 281 18.74 17.82 1.56
N SER A 282 18.71 17.55 2.86
CA SER A 282 19.84 17.85 3.75
C SER A 282 20.98 16.84 3.64
N VAL A 283 20.69 15.61 3.20
CA VAL A 283 21.73 14.58 2.93
C VAL A 283 22.59 14.96 1.72
N TRP A 284 22.01 15.60 0.70
CA TRP A 284 22.74 15.95 -0.52
C TRP A 284 23.58 17.24 -0.43
N ARG A 285 23.39 18.10 0.59
CA ARG A 285 24.28 19.27 0.79
C ARG A 285 25.46 19.01 1.73
N ARG A 286 25.34 18.08 2.69
CA ARG A 286 26.49 17.76 3.57
C ARG A 286 27.50 16.81 2.94
N LEU A 287 27.16 16.15 1.83
CA LEU A 287 28.09 15.32 1.06
C LEU A 287 28.66 16.00 -0.19
N ALA A 288 28.24 17.25 -0.49
CA ALA A 288 28.72 18.02 -1.64
C ALA A 288 29.67 19.17 -1.29
N THR A 289 29.84 19.49 0.00
CA THR A 289 30.84 20.46 0.46
C THR A 289 31.69 19.82 1.55
N GLY A 290 32.72 19.07 1.14
CA GLY A 290 33.74 18.56 2.04
C GLY A 290 34.52 19.69 2.68
N ARG A 291 34.06 20.16 3.85
CA ARG A 291 34.87 20.85 4.87
C ARG A 291 34.39 20.37 6.23
N GLY A 292 35.34 19.86 7.01
CA GLY A 292 35.16 19.30 8.34
C GLY A 292 34.74 20.31 9.39
#